data_AF-A0A819MNV2-F1
#
_entry.id   AF-A0A819MNV2-F1
#
_cell.length_a   1.000
_cell.length_b   1.000
_cell.length_c   1.000
_cell.angle_alpha   90.00
_cell.angle_beta   90.00
_cell.angle_gamma   90.00
#
_symmetry.space_group_name_H-M   'P 1'
#
loop_
_entity.id
_entity.type
_entity.pdbx_description
1 polymer ?
#
loop_
_entity_poly.entity_id
_entity_poly.type
_entity_poly.pdbx_seq_one_letter_code
_entity_poly.pdbx_strand_id
1 'polypeptide(L)'
;MRIEGANLGNLLERVIQMNMIIIEEMHEQRQQITEQQALISLHLSAHSSTTVSAVALPDPLSRSFNKINVKPKEYNGTNEENVVTWLTALEEIMANQLIHDDDRISLAVSLLGGTALQWFVNLKLKNQRPSSWNEFKEKVRWPLEKPC
;
A
#
# COMPACT_ATOMS: atom_id res chain seq x y z
N MET A 1 22.95 -17.27 54.11
CA MET A 1 22.80 -17.30 52.65
C MET A 1 22.51 -15.86 52.20
N ARG A 2 23.51 -15.13 51.69
CA ARG A 2 23.38 -13.73 51.26
C ARG A 2 24.21 -13.53 49.99
N ILE A 3 23.63 -13.82 48.83
CA ILE A 3 24.24 -13.55 47.51
C ILE A 3 23.11 -13.25 46.51
N GLU A 4 22.35 -12.17 46.71
CA GLU A 4 21.34 -11.75 45.71
C GLU A 4 21.36 -10.24 45.40
N GLY A 5 21.89 -9.40 46.29
CA GLY A 5 21.94 -7.94 46.08
C GLY A 5 22.97 -7.45 45.04
N ALA A 6 24.09 -8.17 44.86
CA ALA A 6 25.18 -7.73 43.99
C ALA A 6 24.87 -7.89 42.48
N ASN A 7 23.94 -8.79 42.12
CA ASN A 7 23.64 -9.08 40.71
C ASN A 7 22.64 -8.10 40.11
N LEU A 8 21.73 -7.55 40.92
CA LEU A 8 20.70 -6.62 40.47
C LEU A 8 21.28 -5.23 40.15
N GLY A 9 22.25 -4.76 40.93
CA GLY A 9 22.94 -3.48 40.69
C GLY A 9 23.70 -3.48 39.36
N ASN A 10 24.44 -4.55 39.08
CA ASN A 10 25.17 -4.72 37.82
C ASN A 10 24.24 -4.82 36.60
N LEU A 11 23.06 -5.43 36.78
CA LEU A 11 22.06 -5.53 35.72
C LEU A 11 21.45 -4.15 35.40
N LEU A 12 21.11 -3.37 36.43
CA LEU A 12 20.55 -2.04 36.26
C LEU A 12 21.55 -1.09 35.58
N GLU A 13 22.82 -1.15 35.95
CA GLU A 13 23.88 -0.35 35.35
C GLU A 13 24.07 -0.67 33.86
N ARG A 14 24.00 -1.96 33.48
CA ARG A 14 24.04 -2.38 32.07
C ARG A 14 22.83 -1.89 31.26
N VAL A 15 21.63 -1.90 31.86
CA VAL A 15 20.42 -1.40 31.19
C VAL A 15 20.51 0.11 30.98
N ILE A 16 21.02 0.86 31.96
CA ILE A 16 21.23 2.31 31.85
C ILE A 16 22.25 2.62 30.75
N GLN A 17 23.38 1.90 30.72
CA GLN A 17 24.39 2.05 29.67
C GLN A 17 23.84 1.72 28.28
N MET A 18 23.05 0.65 28.15
CA MET A 18 22.48 0.28 26.86
C MET A 18 21.44 1.29 26.38
N ASN A 19 20.61 1.81 27.28
CA ASN A 19 19.66 2.88 26.95
C ASN A 19 20.39 4.15 26.50
N MET A 20 21.51 4.50 27.14
CA MET A 20 22.36 5.63 26.72
C MET A 20 22.89 5.44 25.29
N ILE A 21 23.46 4.27 24.97
CA ILE A 21 23.99 3.96 23.63
C ILE A 21 22.88 4.05 22.57
N ILE A 22 21.70 3.48 22.86
CA ILE A 22 20.57 3.52 21.92
C ILE A 22 20.09 4.96 21.68
N ILE A 23 20.04 5.79 22.72
CA ILE A 23 19.63 7.19 22.60
C ILE A 23 20.65 7.98 21.77
N GLU A 24 21.94 7.73 21.98
CA GLU A 24 23.04 8.38 21.24
C GLU A 24 23.03 7.99 19.76
N GLU A 25 22.91 6.69 19.46
CA GLU A 25 22.82 6.17 18.10
C GLU A 25 21.57 6.70 17.36
N MET A 26 20.42 6.76 18.04
CA MET A 26 19.22 7.37 17.49
C MET A 26 19.36 8.88 17.23
N HIS A 27 20.21 9.58 17.99
CA HIS A 27 20.45 11.00 17.75
C HIS A 27 21.35 11.19 16.52
N GLU A 28 22.41 10.39 16.41
CA GLU A 28 23.31 10.40 15.26
C GLU A 28 22.58 10.07 13.96
N GLN A 29 21.71 9.05 13.97
CA GLN A 29 20.92 8.67 12.80
C GLN A 29 19.99 9.80 12.35
N ARG A 30 19.40 10.56 13.28
CA ARG A 30 18.56 11.72 12.96
C ARG A 30 19.38 12.84 12.31
N GLN A 31 20.59 13.09 12.78
CA GLN A 31 21.46 14.10 12.21
C GLN A 31 21.85 13.78 10.76
N GLN A 32 22.19 12.51 10.48
CA GLN A 32 22.50 12.06 9.11
C GLN A 32 21.29 12.20 8.17
N ILE A 33 20.09 11.88 8.63
CA ILE A 33 18.86 12.06 7.82
C ILE A 33 18.61 13.54 7.53
N THR A 34 18.79 14.43 8.51
CA THR A 34 18.63 15.86 8.32
C THR A 34 19.62 16.42 7.29
N GLU A 35 20.87 15.95 7.32
CA GLU A 35 21.89 16.36 6.36
C GLU A 35 21.57 15.88 4.93
N GLN A 36 21.12 14.63 4.77
CA GLN A 36 20.67 14.14 3.46
C GLN A 36 19.49 14.96 2.90
N GLN A 37 18.54 15.33 3.75
CA GLN A 37 17.42 16.18 3.34
C GLN A 37 17.89 17.57 2.87
N ALA A 38 18.89 18.17 3.55
CA ALA A 38 19.44 19.45 3.14
C ALA A 38 20.13 19.39 1.77
N LEU A 39 20.88 18.31 1.48
CA LEU A 39 21.52 18.11 0.17
C LEU A 39 20.50 17.93 -0.96
N ILE A 40 19.42 17.19 -0.71
CA ILE A 40 18.35 17.01 -1.71
C ILE A 40 17.68 18.35 -2.02
N SER A 41 17.35 19.16 -1.02
CA SER A 41 16.73 20.47 -1.23
C SER A 41 17.61 21.40 -2.09
N LEU A 42 18.93 21.37 -1.93
CA LEU A 42 19.84 22.17 -2.76
C LEU A 42 19.88 21.71 -4.23
N HIS A 43 19.74 20.41 -4.50
CA HIS A 43 19.78 19.88 -5.86
C HIS A 43 18.54 20.23 -6.68
N LEU A 44 17.35 20.32 -6.06
CA LEU A 44 16.13 20.72 -6.77
C LEU A 44 16.14 22.19 -7.23
N SER A 45 16.87 23.08 -6.55
CA SER A 45 16.96 24.50 -6.93
C SER A 45 17.79 24.78 -8.18
N ALA A 46 18.54 23.81 -8.73
CA ALA A 46 19.44 24.02 -9.87
C ALA A 46 18.85 23.67 -11.25
N HIS A 47 17.64 23.09 -11.32
CA HIS A 47 17.09 22.55 -12.58
C HIS A 47 15.86 23.29 -13.15
N SER A 48 15.52 24.49 -12.65
CA SER A 48 14.46 25.32 -13.26
C SER A 48 15.05 26.42 -14.13
N SER A 49 15.44 26.03 -15.35
CA SER A 49 15.68 26.99 -16.43
C SER A 49 15.20 26.39 -17.75
N THR A 50 13.93 26.65 -18.08
CA THR A 50 13.48 26.66 -19.47
C THR A 50 12.42 27.75 -19.59
N THR A 51 12.77 28.74 -20.40
CA THR A 51 12.01 29.91 -20.80
C THR A 51 10.85 29.51 -21.71
N VAL A 52 9.62 29.98 -21.42
CA VAL A 52 8.73 30.52 -22.46
C VAL A 52 7.70 31.47 -21.86
N SER A 53 7.56 32.58 -22.59
CA SER A 53 6.72 33.76 -22.46
C SER A 53 5.38 33.64 -21.75
N ALA A 54 5.14 34.66 -20.93
CA ALA A 54 3.82 35.16 -20.58
C ALA A 54 3.00 35.48 -21.84
N VAL A 55 1.95 34.70 -22.07
CA VAL A 55 0.75 35.12 -22.81
C VAL A 55 -0.45 34.59 -22.03
N ALA A 56 -1.29 35.51 -21.58
CA ALA A 56 -2.55 35.21 -20.92
C ALA A 56 -3.50 34.50 -21.89
N LEU A 57 -3.83 33.24 -21.59
CA LEU A 57 -5.01 32.54 -22.09
C LEU A 57 -5.63 31.77 -20.92
N PRO A 58 -6.97 31.72 -20.79
CA PRO A 58 -7.63 30.95 -19.75
C PRO A 58 -7.41 29.46 -20.04
N ASP A 59 -6.60 28.80 -19.22
CA ASP A 59 -6.31 27.37 -19.35
C ASP A 59 -7.56 26.54 -19.00
N PRO A 60 -8.14 25.78 -19.94
CA PRO A 60 -9.35 24.99 -19.73
C PRO A 60 -9.07 23.61 -19.15
N LEU A 61 -8.00 23.42 -18.36
CA LEU A 61 -7.69 22.12 -17.75
C LEU A 61 -7.19 22.19 -16.31
N SER A 62 -7.74 23.09 -15.48
CA SER A 62 -7.94 22.76 -14.07
C SER A 62 -9.04 21.68 -13.95
N ARG A 63 -8.78 20.50 -14.51
CA ARG A 63 -9.29 19.28 -13.87
C ARG A 63 -8.49 19.17 -12.61
N SER A 64 -8.99 19.80 -11.55
CA SER A 64 -8.97 19.13 -10.26
C SER A 64 -9.53 17.74 -10.51
N PHE A 65 -8.64 16.79 -10.82
CA PHE A 65 -8.94 15.40 -10.59
C PHE A 65 -9.15 15.36 -9.09
N ASN A 66 -10.41 15.53 -8.68
CA ASN A 66 -10.89 15.01 -7.43
C ASN A 66 -10.21 13.66 -7.35
N LYS A 67 -9.26 13.52 -6.42
CA LYS A 67 -8.68 12.23 -6.10
C LYS A 67 -9.88 11.45 -5.58
N ILE A 68 -10.62 10.83 -6.49
CA ILE A 68 -11.79 10.06 -6.16
C ILE A 68 -11.15 8.90 -5.41
N ASN A 69 -11.16 9.01 -4.09
CA ASN A 69 -10.76 7.95 -3.21
C ASN A 69 -11.88 6.92 -3.28
N VAL A 70 -12.03 6.29 -4.45
CA VAL A 70 -12.93 5.17 -4.67
C VAL A 70 -12.26 4.02 -3.96
N LYS A 71 -12.39 3.94 -2.64
CA LYS A 71 -12.15 2.67 -1.97
C LYS A 71 -13.24 1.74 -2.51
N PRO A 72 -12.91 0.66 -3.25
CA PRO A 72 -13.91 -0.24 -3.77
C PRO A 72 -14.67 -0.77 -2.56
N LYS A 73 -16.00 -0.75 -2.64
CA LYS A 73 -16.81 -1.43 -1.63
C LYS A 73 -16.47 -2.92 -1.67
N GLU A 74 -16.58 -3.57 -0.52
CA GLU A 74 -16.45 -5.02 -0.41
C GLU A 74 -17.44 -5.68 -1.37
N TYR A 75 -16.98 -6.71 -2.08
CA TYR A 75 -17.76 -7.44 -3.06
C TYR A 75 -18.17 -8.79 -2.51
N ASN A 76 -19.45 -8.96 -2.24
CA ASN A 76 -20.01 -10.15 -1.59
C ASN A 76 -20.45 -11.23 -2.59
N GLY A 77 -20.53 -10.88 -3.88
CA GLY A 77 -21.02 -11.79 -4.92
C GLY A 77 -22.55 -11.89 -4.96
N THR A 78 -23.27 -10.82 -4.61
CA THR A 78 -24.73 -10.75 -4.78
C THR A 78 -25.09 -10.19 -6.15
N ASN A 79 -26.24 -10.59 -6.71
CA ASN A 79 -26.71 -10.16 -8.04
C ASN A 79 -26.96 -8.65 -8.16
N GLU A 80 -27.07 -7.94 -7.04
CA GLU A 80 -27.25 -6.48 -7.00
C GLU A 80 -25.90 -5.73 -7.16
N GLU A 81 -24.78 -6.39 -6.85
CA GLU A 81 -23.44 -5.81 -6.97
C GLU A 81 -22.87 -6.08 -8.37
N ASN A 82 -22.69 -5.02 -9.16
CA ASN A 82 -22.13 -5.14 -10.51
C ASN A 82 -20.61 -5.43 -10.45
N VAL A 83 -20.25 -6.69 -10.70
CA VAL A 83 -18.86 -7.18 -10.74
C VAL A 83 -17.99 -6.38 -11.72
N VAL A 84 -18.56 -5.90 -12.82
CA VAL A 84 -17.83 -5.10 -13.82
C VAL A 84 -17.46 -3.75 -13.23
N THR A 85 -18.40 -3.07 -12.58
CA THR A 85 -18.14 -1.78 -11.91
C THR A 85 -17.10 -1.92 -10.80
N TRP A 86 -17.15 -3.01 -10.03
CA TRP A 86 -16.16 -3.29 -8.99
C TRP A 86 -14.76 -3.55 -9.56
N LEU A 87 -14.66 -4.37 -10.61
CA LEU A 87 -13.40 -4.62 -11.30
C LEU A 87 -12.81 -3.34 -11.91
N THR A 88 -13.63 -2.49 -12.53
CA THR A 88 -13.18 -1.21 -13.09
C THR A 88 -12.63 -0.29 -12.00
N ALA A 89 -13.28 -0.21 -10.84
CA ALA A 89 -12.79 0.58 -9.71
C ALA A 89 -11.43 0.07 -9.19
N LEU A 90 -11.24 -1.26 -9.13
CA LEU A 90 -9.95 -1.85 -8.77
C LEU A 90 -8.87 -1.52 -9.78
N GLU A 91 -9.18 -1.63 -11.08
CA GLU A 91 -8.24 -1.30 -12.14
C GLU A 91 -7.84 0.18 -12.11
N GLU A 92 -8.76 1.09 -11.79
CA GLU A 92 -8.46 2.52 -11.67
C GLU A 92 -7.51 2.83 -10.50
N ILE A 93 -7.64 2.13 -9.37
CA ILE A 93 -6.73 2.26 -8.23
C ILE A 93 -5.33 1.73 -8.58
N MET A 94 -5.29 0.61 -9.31
CA MET A 94 -4.05 -0.04 -9.71
C MET A 94 -3.41 0.62 -10.94
N ALA A 95 -4.14 1.44 -11.70
CA ALA A 95 -3.71 1.99 -13.00
C ALA A 95 -2.41 2.81 -12.90
N ASN A 96 -2.21 3.49 -11.77
CA ASN A 96 -1.02 4.31 -11.52
C ASN A 96 0.06 3.58 -10.72
N GLN A 97 -0.14 2.30 -10.40
CA GLN A 97 0.76 1.52 -9.56
C GLN A 97 1.34 0.34 -10.36
N LEU A 98 2.67 0.22 -10.34
CA LEU A 98 3.38 -0.89 -10.96
C LEU A 98 3.38 -2.10 -10.02
N ILE A 99 2.20 -2.68 -9.84
CA ILE A 99 1.96 -3.82 -8.93
C ILE A 99 2.02 -5.13 -9.72
N HIS A 100 2.68 -6.15 -9.18
CA HIS A 100 2.67 -7.50 -9.72
C HIS A 100 1.28 -8.15 -9.64
N ASP A 101 0.98 -9.07 -10.56
CA ASP A 101 -0.33 -9.72 -10.63
C ASP A 101 -0.71 -10.47 -9.34
N ASP A 102 0.24 -11.09 -8.66
CA ASP A 102 -0.01 -11.75 -7.38
C ASP A 102 -0.48 -10.79 -6.28
N ASP A 103 0.09 -9.59 -6.25
CA ASP A 103 -0.29 -8.54 -5.31
C ASP A 103 -1.63 -7.92 -5.70
N ARG A 104 -1.91 -7.77 -7.00
CA ARG A 104 -3.21 -7.32 -7.51
C ARG A 104 -4.33 -8.28 -7.13
N ILE A 105 -4.09 -9.58 -7.31
CA ILE A 105 -5.02 -10.64 -6.89
C ILE A 105 -5.20 -10.60 -5.38
N SER A 106 -4.13 -10.46 -4.61
CA SER A 106 -4.21 -10.41 -3.15
C SER A 106 -5.01 -9.20 -2.65
N LEU A 107 -4.82 -8.03 -3.27
CA LEU A 107 -5.61 -6.83 -2.99
C LEU A 107 -7.09 -7.04 -3.34
N ALA A 108 -7.39 -7.57 -4.52
CA ALA A 108 -8.77 -7.86 -4.92
C ALA A 108 -9.46 -8.85 -3.98
N VAL A 109 -8.74 -9.89 -3.54
CA VAL A 109 -9.24 -10.90 -2.59
C VAL A 109 -9.52 -10.30 -1.22
N SER A 110 -8.69 -9.35 -0.76
CA SER A 110 -8.93 -8.64 0.52
C SER A 110 -10.23 -7.81 0.52
N LEU A 111 -10.77 -7.53 -0.66
CA LEU A 111 -12.00 -6.79 -0.87
C LEU A 111 -13.16 -7.72 -1.26
N LEU A 112 -12.95 -9.04 -1.24
CA LEU A 112 -14.03 -10.02 -1.36
C LEU A 112 -14.64 -10.30 0.02
N GLY A 113 -15.96 -10.31 0.05
CA GLY A 113 -16.77 -10.71 1.19
C GLY A 113 -17.67 -11.90 0.86
N GLY A 114 -18.38 -12.38 1.87
CA GLY A 114 -19.48 -13.35 1.73
C GLY A 114 -19.19 -14.55 0.80
N THR A 115 -20.08 -14.76 -0.17
CA THR A 115 -20.04 -15.89 -1.12
C THR A 115 -18.84 -15.80 -2.06
N ALA A 116 -18.43 -14.59 -2.45
CA ALA A 116 -17.29 -14.38 -3.33
C ALA A 116 -15.97 -14.75 -2.65
N LEU A 117 -15.81 -14.46 -1.36
CA LEU A 117 -14.63 -14.90 -0.60
C LEU A 117 -14.59 -16.42 -0.46
N GLN A 118 -15.73 -17.05 -0.16
CA GLN A 118 -15.83 -18.52 -0.09
C GLN A 118 -15.47 -19.19 -1.42
N TRP A 119 -15.89 -18.61 -2.54
CA TRP A 119 -15.49 -19.07 -3.87
C TRP A 119 -13.97 -19.04 -4.06
N PHE A 120 -13.30 -17.94 -3.68
CA PHE A 120 -11.85 -17.84 -3.82
C PHE A 120 -11.11 -18.83 -2.92
N VAL A 121 -11.57 -19.02 -1.68
CA VAL A 121 -11.04 -20.04 -0.77
C VAL A 121 -11.17 -21.44 -1.38
N ASN A 122 -12.30 -21.77 -1.99
CA ASN A 122 -12.51 -23.04 -2.68
C ASN A 122 -11.58 -23.23 -3.88
N LEU A 123 -11.28 -22.17 -4.65
CA LEU A 123 -10.28 -22.24 -5.72
C LEU A 123 -8.88 -22.53 -5.18
N LYS A 124 -8.52 -21.91 -4.05
CA LYS A 124 -7.23 -22.17 -3.39
C LYS A 124 -7.11 -23.62 -2.93
N LEU A 125 -8.17 -24.19 -2.34
CA LEU A 125 -8.20 -25.60 -1.94
C LEU A 125 -8.06 -26.57 -3.12
N LYS A 126 -8.58 -26.19 -4.29
CA LYS A 126 -8.50 -26.98 -5.52
C LYS A 126 -7.20 -26.76 -6.31
N ASN A 127 -6.24 -25.97 -5.80
CA ASN A 127 -5.03 -25.54 -6.52
C ASN A 127 -5.35 -24.86 -7.87
N GLN A 128 -6.47 -24.16 -7.96
CA GLN A 128 -6.93 -23.44 -9.15
C GLN A 128 -6.85 -21.92 -8.96
N ARG A 129 -5.95 -21.47 -8.07
CA ARG A 129 -5.70 -20.04 -7.85
C ARG A 129 -5.24 -19.41 -9.18
N PRO A 130 -5.84 -18.29 -9.59
CA PRO A 130 -5.41 -17.60 -10.79
C PRO A 130 -3.95 -17.17 -10.68
N SER A 131 -3.16 -17.35 -11.74
CA SER A 131 -1.75 -16.92 -11.79
C SER A 131 -1.56 -15.58 -12.48
N SER A 132 -2.63 -15.03 -13.07
CA SER A 132 -2.61 -13.73 -13.73
C SER A 132 -3.85 -12.93 -13.38
N TRP A 133 -3.74 -11.60 -13.46
CA TRP A 133 -4.86 -10.70 -13.22
C TRP A 133 -6.01 -10.94 -14.21
N ASN A 134 -5.68 -11.25 -15.47
CA ASN A 134 -6.69 -11.51 -16.49
C ASN A 134 -7.50 -12.79 -16.19
N GLU A 135 -6.83 -13.86 -15.78
CA GLU A 135 -7.49 -15.11 -15.39
C GLU A 135 -8.39 -14.89 -14.16
N PHE A 136 -7.96 -14.07 -13.20
CA PHE A 136 -8.80 -13.70 -12.05
C PHE A 136 -10.10 -13.00 -12.49
N LYS A 137 -10.01 -12.05 -13.43
CA LYS A 137 -11.18 -11.32 -13.97
C LYS A 137 -12.17 -12.23 -14.68
N GLU A 138 -11.69 -13.19 -15.46
CA GLU A 138 -12.57 -14.17 -16.13
C GLU A 138 -13.25 -15.07 -15.10
N LYS A 139 -12.46 -15.61 -14.17
CA LYS A 139 -12.94 -16.55 -13.16
C LYS A 139 -13.89 -15.92 -12.15
N VAL A 140 -13.77 -14.62 -11.82
CA VAL A 140 -14.69 -13.93 -10.90
C VAL A 140 -16.01 -13.53 -11.57
N ARG A 141 -16.04 -13.38 -12.90
CA ARG A 141 -17.28 -13.13 -13.66
C ARG A 141 -18.14 -14.39 -13.78
N TRP A 142 -17.51 -15.55 -13.93
CA TRP A 142 -18.15 -16.85 -14.14
C TRP A 142 -19.03 -17.45 -13.01
N PRO A 143 -18.74 -17.31 -11.71
CA PRO A 143 -19.42 -18.09 -10.67
C PRO A 143 -20.81 -17.55 -10.34
N LEU A 144 -21.18 -16.38 -10.88
CA LEU A 144 -22.32 -15.58 -10.44
C LEU A 144 -23.50 -15.58 -11.43
N GLU A 145 -23.32 -16.15 -12.62
CA GLU A 145 -24.40 -16.34 -13.60
C GLU A 145 -25.19 -17.65 -13.40
N LYS A 146 -24.81 -18.51 -12.44
CA LYS A 146 -25.58 -19.71 -12.12
C LYS A 146 -26.40 -19.51 -10.84
N PRO A 147 -27.68 -19.07 -10.95
CA PRO A 147 -28.63 -19.34 -9.89
C PRO A 147 -28.78 -20.86 -9.78
N CYS A 148 -28.54 -21.41 -8.59
CA CYS A 148 -29.19 -22.67 -8.21
C CYS A 148 -30.69 -22.42 -8.07
#